data_AF-A0AAN7JHP7-F1
#
_entry.id   AF-A0AAN7JHP7-F1
#
_cell.length_a   1.000
_cell.length_b   1.000
_cell.length_c   1.000
_cell.angle_alpha   90.00
_cell.angle_beta   90.00
_cell.angle_gamma   90.00
#
_symmetry.space_group_name_H-M   'P 1'
#
loop_
_entity.id
_entity.type
_entity.pdbx_description
1 polymer ?
#
loop_
_entity_poly.entity_id
_entity_poly.type
_entity_poly.pdbx_seq_one_letter_code
_entity_poly.pdbx_strand_id
1 'polypeptide(L)' 'MRIPFENLPSCERLLALCEDIYAARVEGELEVEEVLYWTLVNIYRSPHMLLEYTKPD' A
#
# COMPACT_ATOMS: atom_id res chain seq x y z
N MET A 1 11.98 -10.52 -14.19
CA MET A 1 10.76 -9.88 -14.73
C MET A 1 10.23 -8.92 -13.68
N ARG A 2 10.17 -7.61 -13.95
CA ARG A 2 9.60 -6.56 -13.07
C ARG A 2 8.13 -6.21 -13.41
N ILE A 3 7.57 -6.94 -14.38
CA ILE A 3 6.27 -6.71 -15.01
C ILE A 3 5.09 -6.51 -14.03
N PRO A 4 4.96 -7.21 -12.87
CA PRO A 4 3.78 -7.03 -12.01
C PRO A 4 3.69 -5.68 -11.29
N PHE A 5 4.75 -4.87 -11.29
CA PHE A 5 4.80 -3.60 -10.54
C PHE A 5 4.85 -2.35 -11.44
N GLU A 6 4.96 -2.51 -12.76
CA GLU A 6 5.18 -1.40 -13.70
C GLU A 6 3.94 -0.96 -14.49
N ASN A 7 2.90 -1.82 -14.61
CA ASN A 7 1.65 -1.53 -15.35
C ASN A 7 0.43 -1.56 -14.44
N LEU A 8 0.48 -0.87 -13.30
CA LEU A 8 -0.63 -0.78 -12.37
C LEU A 8 -1.60 0.32 -12.83
N PRO A 9 -2.93 0.05 -12.88
CA PRO A 9 -3.86 0.97 -13.53
C PRO A 9 -4.16 2.25 -12.73
N SER A 10 -4.17 2.21 -11.39
CA SER A 10 -4.13 3.39 -10.52
C SER A 10 -3.34 3.10 -9.25
N CYS A 11 -2.43 3.99 -8.88
CA CYS A 11 -1.61 3.87 -7.67
C CYS A 11 -2.09 4.77 -6.53
N GLU A 12 -3.22 5.49 -6.69
CA GLU A 12 -3.67 6.51 -5.72
C GLU A 12 -3.95 5.92 -4.33
N ARG A 13 -4.58 4.75 -4.26
CA ARG A 13 -4.85 4.05 -2.99
C ARG A 13 -3.57 3.57 -2.30
N LEU A 14 -2.56 3.13 -3.08
CA LEU A 14 -1.26 2.73 -2.54
C LEU A 14 -0.48 3.95 -2.01
N LEU A 15 -0.58 5.09 -2.71
CA LEU A 15 0.00 6.35 -2.27
C LEU A 15 -0.64 6.84 -0.99
N ALA A 16 -1.98 6.84 -0.90
CA ALA A 16 -2.70 7.19 0.32
C ALA A 16 -2.28 6.31 1.50
N LEU A 17 -2.16 4.99 1.30
CA LEU A 17 -1.65 4.08 2.35
C LEU A 17 -0.22 4.44 2.80
N CYS A 18 0.66 4.82 1.88
CA CYS A 18 2.01 5.26 2.23
C CYS A 18 2.00 6.60 2.99
N GLU A 19 1.12 7.52 2.62
CA GLU A 19 0.93 8.80 3.32
C GLU A 19 0.39 8.59 4.74
N ASP A 20 -0.57 7.68 4.92
CA ASP A 20 -1.12 7.32 6.23
C ASP A 20 -0.05 6.70 7.16
N ILE A 21 0.83 5.84 6.62
CA ILE A 21 1.98 5.30 7.37
C ILE A 21 2.91 6.44 7.81
N TYR A 22 3.18 7.39 6.91
CA TYR A 22 4.03 8.53 7.24
C TYR A 22 3.38 9.43 8.29
N ALA A 23 2.09 9.69 8.18
CA ALA A 23 1.32 10.46 9.15
C ALA A 23 1.33 9.80 10.54
N ALA A 24 1.03 8.50 10.63
CA ALA A 24 1.08 7.75 11.89
C ALA A 24 2.46 7.82 12.55
N ARG A 25 3.54 7.74 11.76
CA ARG A 25 4.91 7.89 12.26
C ARG A 25 5.19 9.30 12.80
N VAL A 26 4.68 10.36 12.15
CA VAL A 26 4.84 11.76 12.60
C VAL A 26 4.09 12.01 13.90
N GLU A 27 2.88 11.46 14.03
CA GLU A 27 2.05 11.57 15.24
C GLU A 27 2.56 10.67 16.39
N GLY A 28 3.45 9.71 16.09
CA GLY A 28 3.98 8.76 17.07
C GLY A 28 3.03 7.59 17.39
N GLU A 29 2.02 7.37 16.56
CA GLU A 29 1.05 6.27 16.68
C GLU A 29 1.64 4.96 16.11
N LEU A 30 2.62 4.39 16.81
CA LEU A 30 3.38 3.23 16.35
C LEU A 30 2.52 1.97 16.11
N GLU A 31 1.45 1.78 16.89
CA GLU A 31 0.52 0.65 16.69
C GLU A 31 -0.24 0.77 15.36
N VAL A 32 -0.65 2.00 15.00
CA VAL A 32 -1.32 2.28 13.73
C VAL A 32 -0.35 2.12 12.57
N GLU A 33 0.87 2.67 12.72
CA GLU A 33 1.94 2.51 11.74
C GLU A 33 2.21 1.02 11.43
N GLU A 34 2.31 0.17 12.45
CA GLU A 34 2.57 -1.26 12.29
C GLU A 34 1.43 -1.97 11.53
N VAL A 35 0.18 -1.67 11.86
CA VAL A 35 -1.00 -2.25 11.17
C VAL A 35 -1.03 -1.85 9.70
N LEU A 36 -0.79 -0.58 9.40
CA LEU A 36 -0.75 -0.08 8.02
C LEU A 36 0.44 -0.68 7.25
N TYR A 37 1.61 -0.81 7.89
CA TYR A 37 2.78 -1.43 7.29
C TYR A 37 2.55 -2.91 6.96
N TRP A 38 1.95 -3.69 7.86
CA TRP A 38 1.58 -5.07 7.57
C TRP A 38 0.57 -5.20 6.44
N THR A 39 -0.34 -4.24 6.32
CA THR A 39 -1.30 -4.15 5.21
C THR A 39 -0.56 -3.97 3.89
N LEU A 40 0.39 -3.03 3.83
CA LEU A 40 1.24 -2.81 2.65
C LEU A 40 2.01 -4.09 2.26
N VAL A 41 2.63 -4.76 3.23
CA VAL A 41 3.35 -6.03 2.99
C VAL A 41 2.42 -7.10 2.42
N ASN A 42 1.20 -7.24 2.95
CA ASN A 42 0.24 -8.23 2.47
C ASN A 42 -0.21 -7.96 1.02
N ILE A 43 -0.39 -6.69 0.65
CA ILE A 43 -0.72 -6.29 -0.72
C ILE A 43 0.42 -6.66 -1.68
N TYR A 44 1.66 -6.29 -1.37
CA TYR A 44 2.80 -6.59 -2.24
C TYR A 44 3.18 -8.07 -2.29
N ARG A 45 2.84 -8.86 -1.26
CA ARG A 45 3.08 -10.31 -1.22
C ARG A 45 2.10 -11.09 -2.12
N SER A 46 0.94 -10.52 -2.46
CA SER A 46 -0.06 -11.17 -3.32
C SER A 46 -0.29 -10.36 -4.60
N PRO A 47 0.16 -10.83 -5.78
CA PRO A 47 -0.03 -10.10 -7.03
C PRO A 47 -1.51 -9.89 -7.38
N HIS A 48 -2.39 -10.79 -6.93
CA HIS A 48 -3.84 -10.62 -7.07
C HIS A 48 -4.35 -9.45 -6.21
N MET A 49 -3.93 -9.35 -4.95
CA MET A 49 -4.31 -8.23 -4.08
C MET A 49 -3.80 -6.90 -4.63
N LEU A 50 -2.56 -6.87 -5.11
CA LEU A 50 -1.98 -5.68 -5.73
C LEU A 50 -2.80 -5.21 -6.93
N LEU A 51 -3.23 -6.13 -7.80
CA LEU A 51 -4.06 -5.80 -8.96
C LEU A 51 -5.45 -5.30 -8.54
N GLU A 52 -6.10 -5.93 -7.56
CA GLU A 52 -7.38 -5.45 -7.04
C GLU A 52 -7.27 -4.06 -6.41
N TYR A 53 -6.22 -3.82 -5.64
CA TYR A 53 -6.00 -2.56 -4.92
C TYR A 53 -5.65 -1.39 -5.84
N THR A 54 -5.14 -1.70 -7.03
CA THR A 54 -4.77 -0.71 -8.05
C THR A 54 -5.82 -0.53 -9.14
N LYS A 55 -6.99 -1.17 -9.03
CA LYS A 55 -8.11 -0.89 -9.93
C LYS A 55 -8.61 0.54 -9.72
N PRO A 56 -8.85 1.30 -10.81
CA PRO A 56 -9.60 2.55 -10.72
C PRO A 56 -11.02 2.25 -10.25
N ASP A 57 -11.59 3.16 -9.45
CA ASP A 57 -13.01 3.16 -9.09
C ASP A 57 -13.94 3.28 -10.31
#